data_AF-A0A2M7AJR8-F1
#
_entry.id   AF-A0A2M7AJR8-F1
#
_cell.length_a   1.000
_cell.length_b   1.000
_cell.length_c   1.000
_cell.angle_alpha   90.00
_cell.angle_beta   90.00
_cell.angle_gamma   90.00
#
_symmetry.space_group_name_H-M   'P 1'
#
loop_
_entity.id
_entity.type
_entity.pdbx_description
1 polymer ?
#
loop_
_entity_poly.entity_id
_entity_poly.type
_entity_poly.pdbx_seq_one_letter_code
_entity_poly.pdbx_strand_id
1 'polypeptide(L)'
;MSDFINFLEKLAQHCSIKFDAEMFRDEDEYELAANVLNEINRFLYQKKATLPSEYISEFHKYWEENHEKILSPNINPNGECLAVAKVLEGIYKNNTIKVQLDTIDLNKEEIANVRFFTAIQDFNIDLQAKVNPFEFYRNNPDCFNPSKILQNDLLIDTFLSKIGADAQRDKRKPWMKESAKLLLEKYAASAYKINDFHNADVLEIKKALVKEQKCGFSEKKTDMLLRDMVDMGVWKYCKNIDKINVMSDKNTMRVSLRTGILQFRIPLLTSYLDVYCKQYELVDRYNQLAWREVWNVWDTIENNHRPQTPASIDYFIFRMGKLACKKSTRRCPPSKPYPLKRLESLVLQDRLIFDKDFYCVFSSICEQDRKILNAPNSISIEGRTGWKSGKTNEGGGGGISS
;
A
#
# COMPACT_ATOMS: atom_id res chain seq x y z
N MET A 1 -24.89 -18.52 -30.84
CA MET A 1 -23.65 -17.76 -31.07
C MET A 1 -22.74 -18.01 -29.89
N SER A 2 -21.49 -18.40 -30.14
CA SER A 2 -20.58 -18.77 -29.06
C SER A 2 -20.22 -17.56 -28.17
N ASP A 3 -19.73 -17.84 -26.96
CA ASP A 3 -19.24 -16.80 -26.05
C ASP A 3 -18.10 -15.98 -26.66
N PHE A 4 -17.29 -16.59 -27.53
CA PHE A 4 -16.17 -15.92 -28.20
C PHE A 4 -16.64 -14.93 -29.26
N ILE A 5 -17.59 -15.33 -30.13
CA ILE A 5 -18.17 -14.41 -31.12
C ILE A 5 -18.92 -13.26 -30.45
N ASN A 6 -19.67 -13.56 -29.37
CA ASN A 6 -20.35 -12.52 -28.57
C ASN A 6 -19.33 -11.53 -27.94
N PHE A 7 -18.16 -12.00 -27.54
CA PHE A 7 -17.08 -11.14 -27.05
C PHE A 7 -16.54 -10.22 -28.16
N LEU A 8 -16.27 -10.76 -29.35
CA LEU A 8 -15.75 -9.98 -30.48
C LEU A 8 -16.76 -8.94 -30.97
N GLU A 9 -18.05 -9.28 -31.00
CA GLU A 9 -19.12 -8.34 -31.36
C GLU A 9 -19.15 -7.15 -30.39
N LYS A 10 -19.10 -7.42 -29.07
CA LYS A 10 -19.03 -6.36 -28.05
C LYS A 10 -17.77 -5.51 -28.20
N LEU A 11 -16.62 -6.13 -28.47
CA LEU A 11 -15.35 -5.43 -28.68
C LEU A 11 -15.45 -4.50 -29.90
N ALA A 12 -15.98 -5.00 -31.02
CA ALA A 12 -16.18 -4.22 -32.24
C ALA A 12 -17.11 -3.03 -32.01
N GLN A 13 -18.21 -3.22 -31.27
CA GLN A 13 -19.11 -2.14 -30.87
C GLN A 13 -18.38 -1.05 -30.07
N HIS A 14 -17.55 -1.43 -29.08
CA HIS A 14 -16.75 -0.46 -28.32
C HIS A 14 -15.73 0.29 -29.20
N CYS A 15 -15.23 -0.35 -30.25
CA CYS A 15 -14.33 0.26 -31.23
C CYS A 15 -15.07 1.03 -32.34
N SER A 16 -16.41 1.01 -32.37
CA SER A 16 -17.21 1.55 -33.48
C SER A 16 -16.87 0.92 -34.85
N ILE A 17 -16.55 -0.37 -34.84
CA ILE A 17 -16.21 -1.16 -36.04
C ILE A 17 -17.41 -2.06 -36.39
N LYS A 18 -17.73 -2.18 -37.69
CA LYS A 18 -18.74 -3.12 -38.16
C LYS A 18 -18.17 -4.56 -38.09
N PHE A 19 -18.83 -5.44 -37.34
CA PHE A 19 -18.51 -6.86 -37.24
C PHE A 19 -19.75 -7.68 -37.58
N ASP A 20 -19.63 -8.62 -38.50
CA ASP A 20 -20.72 -9.51 -38.92
C ASP A 20 -20.50 -10.90 -38.32
N ALA A 21 -21.13 -11.13 -37.17
CA ALA A 21 -20.99 -12.37 -36.42
C ALA A 21 -21.59 -13.60 -37.14
N GLU A 22 -22.49 -13.39 -38.10
CA GLU A 22 -23.14 -14.48 -38.83
C GLU A 22 -22.19 -15.19 -39.80
N MET A 23 -21.11 -14.50 -40.21
CA MET A 23 -20.10 -15.02 -41.13
C MET A 23 -19.14 -16.04 -40.51
N PHE A 24 -19.16 -16.24 -39.20
CA PHE A 24 -18.14 -17.04 -38.47
C PHE A 24 -18.77 -18.14 -37.63
N ARG A 25 -19.74 -18.87 -38.20
CA ARG A 25 -20.40 -20.01 -37.52
C ARG A 25 -19.65 -21.31 -37.83
N ASP A 26 -19.73 -22.27 -36.91
CA ASP A 26 -19.15 -23.61 -37.05
C ASP A 26 -17.61 -23.62 -37.19
N GLU A 27 -17.03 -24.27 -38.21
CA GLU A 27 -15.57 -24.42 -38.36
C GLU A 27 -14.84 -23.08 -38.52
N ASP A 28 -15.50 -22.07 -39.08
CA ASP A 28 -14.96 -20.72 -39.30
C ASP A 28 -14.68 -19.97 -37.98
N GLU A 29 -15.38 -20.33 -36.89
CA GLU A 29 -15.15 -19.75 -35.57
C GLU A 29 -13.74 -20.08 -35.05
N TYR A 30 -13.28 -21.32 -35.24
CA TYR A 30 -12.00 -21.78 -34.71
C TYR A 30 -10.82 -21.13 -35.43
N GLU A 31 -10.94 -20.92 -36.74
CA GLU A 31 -9.93 -20.19 -37.51
C GLU A 31 -9.88 -18.71 -37.08
N LEU A 32 -11.04 -18.07 -36.91
CA LEU A 32 -11.10 -16.70 -36.36
C LEU A 32 -10.48 -16.63 -34.96
N ALA A 33 -10.81 -17.57 -34.08
CA ALA A 33 -10.24 -17.64 -32.73
C ALA A 33 -8.72 -17.80 -32.77
N ALA A 34 -8.19 -18.68 -33.63
CA ALA A 34 -6.76 -18.87 -33.80
C ALA A 34 -6.06 -17.57 -34.22
N ASN A 35 -6.62 -16.85 -35.20
CA ASN A 35 -6.09 -15.59 -35.68
C ASN A 35 -6.09 -14.49 -34.61
N VAL A 36 -7.19 -14.35 -33.86
CA VAL A 36 -7.30 -13.38 -32.77
C VAL A 36 -6.33 -13.72 -31.63
N LEU A 37 -6.27 -14.98 -31.21
CA LEU A 37 -5.35 -15.43 -30.17
C LEU A 37 -3.89 -15.21 -30.56
N ASN A 38 -3.55 -15.44 -31.84
CA ASN A 38 -2.21 -15.15 -32.37
C ASN A 38 -1.88 -13.65 -32.24
N GLU A 39 -2.76 -12.75 -32.67
CA GLU A 39 -2.51 -11.30 -32.56
C GLU A 39 -2.45 -10.81 -31.10
N ILE A 40 -3.32 -11.33 -30.22
CA ILE A 40 -3.24 -11.07 -28.78
C ILE A 40 -1.88 -11.52 -28.24
N ASN A 41 -1.42 -12.72 -28.60
CA ASN A 41 -0.13 -13.24 -28.16
C ASN A 41 1.04 -12.38 -28.67
N ARG A 42 1.00 -11.98 -29.95
CA ARG A 42 2.00 -11.10 -30.57
C ARG A 42 2.12 -9.77 -29.85
N PHE A 43 1.00 -9.13 -29.51
CA PHE A 43 1.00 -7.82 -28.87
C PHE A 43 1.31 -7.89 -27.37
N LEU A 44 0.69 -8.82 -26.64
CA LEU A 44 0.79 -8.89 -25.18
C LEU A 44 2.06 -9.57 -24.68
N TYR A 45 2.56 -10.59 -25.38
CA TYR A 45 3.54 -11.53 -24.79
C TYR A 45 4.80 -11.77 -25.64
N GLN A 46 4.75 -11.53 -26.95
CA GLN A 46 5.93 -11.71 -27.80
C GLN A 46 6.83 -10.47 -27.85
N LYS A 47 8.14 -10.73 -27.81
CA LYS A 47 9.14 -9.70 -28.01
C LYS A 47 9.60 -9.65 -29.46
N LYS A 48 9.28 -8.55 -30.15
CA LYS A 48 9.82 -8.22 -31.47
C LYS A 48 11.30 -7.83 -31.38
N ALA A 49 12.08 -8.16 -32.40
CA ALA A 49 13.50 -7.81 -32.46
C ALA A 49 13.77 -6.30 -32.39
N THR A 50 12.82 -5.48 -32.85
CA THR A 50 12.88 -4.01 -32.85
C THR A 50 12.59 -3.37 -31.50
N LEU A 51 12.09 -4.14 -30.52
CA LEU A 51 11.70 -3.61 -29.22
C LEU A 51 12.92 -3.51 -28.28
N PRO A 52 13.10 -2.39 -27.55
CA PRO A 52 14.21 -2.24 -26.61
C PRO A 52 14.29 -3.36 -25.58
N SER A 53 15.50 -3.58 -25.07
CA SER A 53 15.86 -4.75 -24.25
C SER A 53 15.03 -4.91 -22.98
N GLU A 54 14.64 -3.78 -22.38
CA GLU A 54 13.92 -3.60 -21.13
C GLU A 54 12.44 -4.00 -21.24
N TYR A 55 11.85 -3.93 -22.43
CA TYR A 55 10.47 -4.32 -22.64
C TYR A 55 10.35 -5.80 -23.01
N ILE A 56 9.25 -6.41 -22.55
CA ILE A 56 8.95 -7.83 -22.81
C ILE A 56 7.98 -8.01 -23.98
N SER A 57 7.20 -6.99 -24.32
CA SER A 57 6.23 -6.96 -25.41
C SER A 57 5.87 -5.53 -25.79
N GLU A 58 5.21 -5.35 -26.94
CA GLU A 58 4.70 -4.04 -27.35
C GLU A 58 3.67 -3.50 -26.37
N PHE A 59 2.81 -4.38 -25.84
CA PHE A 59 1.87 -4.00 -24.79
C PHE A 59 2.57 -3.47 -23.54
N HIS A 60 3.66 -4.09 -23.10
CA HIS A 60 4.38 -3.58 -21.92
C HIS A 60 4.83 -2.13 -22.13
N LYS A 61 5.39 -1.81 -23.29
CA LYS A 61 5.77 -0.43 -23.64
C LYS A 61 4.54 0.49 -23.66
N TYR A 62 3.49 0.09 -24.36
CA TYR A 62 2.26 0.85 -24.44
C TYR A 62 1.63 1.11 -23.06
N TRP A 63 1.62 0.10 -22.19
CA TRP A 63 1.10 0.16 -20.83
C TRP A 63 1.91 1.12 -19.97
N GLU A 64 3.24 1.01 -19.97
CA GLU A 64 4.12 1.94 -19.26
C GLU A 64 3.85 3.39 -19.68
N GLU A 65 3.69 3.66 -20.97
CA GLU A 65 3.47 5.01 -21.50
C GLU A 65 2.03 5.55 -21.28
N ASN A 66 1.02 4.67 -21.19
CA ASN A 66 -0.39 5.11 -21.30
C ASN A 66 -1.29 4.70 -20.12
N HIS A 67 -0.85 3.84 -19.20
CA HIS A 67 -1.69 3.32 -18.10
C HIS A 67 -2.39 4.44 -17.31
N GLU A 68 -1.72 5.54 -16.98
CA GLU A 68 -2.33 6.66 -16.25
C GLU A 68 -3.45 7.35 -17.06
N LYS A 69 -3.30 7.50 -18.37
CA LYS A 69 -4.33 8.08 -19.25
C LYS A 69 -5.52 7.14 -19.45
N ILE A 70 -5.25 5.84 -19.49
CA ILE A 70 -6.26 4.78 -19.66
C ILE A 70 -7.09 4.66 -18.38
N LEU A 71 -6.41 4.49 -17.25
CA LEU A 71 -7.03 4.31 -15.93
C LEU A 71 -7.64 5.62 -15.42
N SER A 72 -7.03 6.76 -15.73
CA SER A 72 -7.55 8.11 -15.48
C SER A 72 -8.00 8.30 -14.02
N PRO A 73 -7.07 8.19 -13.05
CA PRO A 73 -7.39 8.34 -11.64
C PRO A 73 -8.06 9.69 -11.36
N ASN A 74 -9.11 9.67 -10.56
CA ASN A 74 -9.87 10.84 -10.17
C ASN A 74 -10.08 10.87 -8.65
N ILE A 75 -9.91 12.05 -8.07
CA ILE A 75 -10.19 12.36 -6.67
C ILE A 75 -11.26 13.45 -6.67
N ASN A 76 -12.32 13.29 -5.89
CA ASN A 76 -13.42 14.25 -5.82
C ASN A 76 -13.43 14.98 -4.45
N PRO A 77 -12.79 16.17 -4.35
CA PRO A 77 -12.70 16.91 -3.10
C PRO A 77 -14.07 17.27 -2.50
N ASN A 78 -14.97 17.78 -3.34
CA ASN A 78 -16.26 18.34 -2.90
C ASN A 78 -17.39 17.31 -2.80
N GLY A 79 -17.14 16.07 -3.22
CA GLY A 79 -18.07 14.94 -3.09
C GLY A 79 -17.63 13.98 -1.98
N GLU A 80 -17.11 12.84 -2.40
CA GLU A 80 -16.76 11.72 -1.52
C GLU A 80 -15.71 12.08 -0.47
N CYS A 81 -14.73 12.93 -0.80
CA CYS A 81 -13.70 13.32 0.18
C CYS A 81 -14.31 14.11 1.35
N LEU A 82 -15.17 15.08 1.07
CA LEU A 82 -15.87 15.86 2.09
C LEU A 82 -16.84 14.98 2.89
N ALA A 83 -17.53 14.03 2.25
CA ALA A 83 -18.42 13.10 2.95
C ALA A 83 -17.65 12.22 3.95
N VAL A 84 -16.48 11.70 3.54
CA VAL A 84 -15.59 10.94 4.42
C VAL A 84 -15.04 11.83 5.54
N ALA A 85 -14.62 13.06 5.23
CA ALA A 85 -14.13 14.03 6.22
C ALA A 85 -15.17 14.34 7.30
N LYS A 86 -16.45 14.51 6.93
CA LYS A 86 -17.54 14.74 7.89
C LYS A 86 -17.76 13.56 8.85
N VAL A 87 -17.62 12.32 8.37
CA VAL A 87 -17.70 11.15 9.25
C VAL A 87 -16.49 11.10 10.19
N LEU A 88 -15.29 11.37 9.68
CA LEU A 88 -14.08 11.43 10.50
C LEU A 88 -14.14 12.55 11.54
N GLU A 89 -14.67 13.73 11.19
CA GLU A 89 -14.94 14.82 12.14
C GLU A 89 -15.79 14.37 13.33
N GLY A 90 -16.92 13.71 13.05
CA GLY A 90 -17.80 13.20 14.11
C GLY A 90 -17.11 12.23 15.06
N ILE A 91 -16.12 11.48 14.58
CA ILE A 91 -15.33 10.55 15.37
C ILE A 91 -14.23 11.30 16.15
N TYR A 92 -13.40 12.08 15.49
CA TYR A 92 -12.22 12.71 16.09
C TYR A 92 -12.56 13.86 17.03
N LYS A 93 -13.74 14.47 16.91
CA LYS A 93 -14.23 15.50 17.85
C LYS A 93 -14.14 15.10 19.32
N ASN A 94 -14.39 13.82 19.63
CA ASN A 94 -14.41 13.31 21.00
C ASN A 94 -13.34 12.23 21.26
N ASN A 95 -12.48 11.94 20.29
CA ASN A 95 -11.59 10.79 20.36
C ASN A 95 -10.19 11.15 19.84
N THR A 96 -9.17 10.71 20.58
CA THR A 96 -7.79 10.69 20.10
C THR A 96 -7.46 9.27 19.64
N ILE A 97 -7.26 9.09 18.34
CA ILE A 97 -6.88 7.79 17.76
C ILE A 97 -5.38 7.82 17.47
N LYS A 98 -4.66 6.80 17.93
CA LYS A 98 -3.21 6.66 17.77
C LYS A 98 -2.84 5.22 17.47
N VAL A 99 -1.65 5.02 16.91
CA VAL A 99 -1.04 3.70 16.87
C VAL A 99 -0.86 3.17 18.29
N GLN A 100 -1.25 1.91 18.50
CA GLN A 100 -1.07 1.20 19.76
C GLN A 100 0.10 0.24 19.65
N LEU A 101 1.20 0.58 20.31
CA LEU A 101 2.35 -0.27 20.52
C LEU A 101 2.63 -0.31 22.02
N ASP A 102 2.78 -1.51 22.57
CA ASP A 102 3.16 -1.69 23.97
C ASP A 102 4.67 -1.49 24.10
N THR A 103 5.06 -0.29 24.55
CA THR A 103 6.46 0.10 24.73
C THR A 103 7.06 -0.36 26.05
N ILE A 104 6.30 -1.08 26.88
CA ILE A 104 6.72 -1.65 28.18
C ILE A 104 7.47 -0.65 29.10
N ASP A 105 7.10 0.63 29.08
CA ASP A 105 7.75 1.71 29.86
C ASP A 105 9.24 1.94 29.53
N LEU A 106 9.69 1.58 28.32
CA LEU A 106 11.00 2.01 27.83
C LEU A 106 11.08 3.55 27.72
N ASN A 107 12.29 4.08 27.87
CA ASN A 107 12.50 5.51 27.68
C ASN A 107 12.43 5.90 26.19
N LYS A 108 12.30 7.20 25.93
CA LYS A 108 12.10 7.72 24.56
C LYS A 108 13.21 7.34 23.59
N GLU A 109 14.44 7.29 24.06
CA GLU A 109 15.59 6.96 23.23
C GLU A 109 15.62 5.47 22.86
N GLU A 110 15.31 4.61 23.82
CA GLU A 110 15.13 3.17 23.60
C GLU A 110 14.00 2.90 22.60
N ILE A 111 12.84 3.55 22.79
CA ILE A 111 11.70 3.43 21.87
C ILE A 111 12.09 3.85 20.44
N ALA A 112 12.83 4.96 20.30
CA ALA A 112 13.30 5.44 19.00
C ALA A 112 14.18 4.39 18.30
N ASN A 113 15.16 3.83 19.03
CA ASN A 113 16.08 2.83 18.48
C ASN A 113 15.36 1.54 18.08
N VAL A 114 14.45 1.03 18.92
CA VAL A 114 13.65 -0.16 18.61
C VAL A 114 12.80 0.07 17.38
N ARG A 115 12.09 1.21 17.33
CA ARG A 115 11.19 1.47 16.21
C ARG A 115 11.95 1.73 14.91
N PHE A 116 13.09 2.41 14.95
CA PHE A 116 13.93 2.67 13.78
C PHE A 116 14.33 1.37 13.07
N PHE A 117 14.90 0.41 13.80
CA PHE A 117 15.33 -0.87 13.22
C PHE A 117 14.17 -1.80 12.86
N THR A 118 13.03 -1.72 13.54
CA THR A 118 11.85 -2.53 13.19
C THR A 118 11.09 -1.96 11.99
N ALA A 119 10.99 -0.64 11.85
CA ALA A 119 10.28 0.02 10.75
C ALA A 119 10.89 -0.31 9.38
N ILE A 120 12.22 -0.40 9.28
CA ILE A 120 12.89 -0.80 8.02
C ILE A 120 12.62 -2.26 7.66
N GLN A 121 12.21 -3.10 8.62
CA GLN A 121 11.88 -4.50 8.39
C GLN A 121 10.38 -4.76 8.19
N ASP A 122 9.54 -3.73 8.32
CA ASP A 122 8.09 -3.84 8.18
C ASP A 122 7.71 -4.06 6.70
N PHE A 123 7.75 -5.33 6.28
CA PHE A 123 7.51 -5.75 4.91
C PHE A 123 6.56 -6.96 4.91
N ASN A 124 5.26 -6.66 5.00
CA ASN A 124 4.17 -7.65 5.01
C ASN A 124 4.29 -8.70 6.13
N ILE A 125 4.90 -8.31 7.25
CA ILE A 125 5.01 -9.11 8.47
C ILE A 125 4.24 -8.45 9.60
N ASP A 126 3.68 -9.25 10.49
CA ASP A 126 3.15 -8.75 11.74
C ASP A 126 4.29 -8.78 12.76
N LEU A 127 4.94 -7.63 12.95
CA LEU A 127 6.10 -7.48 13.83
C LEU A 127 5.82 -7.89 15.29
N GLN A 128 4.55 -7.94 15.70
CA GLN A 128 4.12 -8.33 17.04
C GLN A 128 3.72 -9.82 17.12
N ALA A 129 3.65 -10.54 16.01
CA ALA A 129 3.10 -11.89 15.98
C ALA A 129 3.98 -12.95 16.66
N LYS A 130 5.31 -12.75 16.69
CA LYS A 130 6.24 -13.67 17.36
C LYS A 130 6.64 -13.19 18.76
N VAL A 131 6.97 -11.91 18.89
CA VAL A 131 7.42 -11.30 20.15
C VAL A 131 7.16 -9.80 20.07
N ASN A 132 6.89 -9.16 21.21
CA ASN A 132 6.91 -7.71 21.28
C ASN A 132 8.34 -7.20 21.04
N PRO A 133 8.62 -6.37 20.02
CA PRO A 133 9.97 -5.89 19.74
C PRO A 133 10.59 -5.09 20.89
N PHE A 134 9.78 -4.41 21.71
CA PHE A 134 10.26 -3.68 22.88
C PHE A 134 10.68 -4.64 24.01
N GLU A 135 9.96 -5.74 24.20
CA GLU A 135 10.39 -6.81 25.13
C GLU A 135 11.65 -7.52 24.65
N PHE A 136 11.76 -7.73 23.34
CA PHE A 136 12.96 -8.29 22.74
C PHE A 136 14.17 -7.39 22.98
N TYR A 137 14.01 -6.07 22.82
CA TYR A 137 15.05 -5.08 23.13
C TYR A 137 15.52 -5.16 24.58
N ARG A 138 14.59 -5.18 25.55
CA ARG A 138 14.94 -5.27 26.98
C ARG A 138 15.86 -6.45 27.28
N ASN A 139 15.63 -7.58 26.62
CA ASN A 139 16.42 -8.80 26.82
C ASN A 139 17.67 -8.89 25.92
N ASN A 140 17.71 -8.15 24.81
CA ASN A 140 18.77 -8.24 23.78
C ASN A 140 19.14 -6.85 23.22
N PRO A 141 19.59 -5.90 24.05
CA PRO A 141 19.82 -4.51 23.63
C PRO A 141 20.89 -4.39 22.54
N ASP A 142 21.87 -5.30 22.51
CA ASP A 142 22.93 -5.33 21.49
C ASP A 142 22.40 -5.53 20.07
N CYS A 143 21.23 -6.18 19.90
CA CYS A 143 20.58 -6.34 18.60
C CYS A 143 20.08 -5.02 17.99
N PHE A 144 20.11 -3.94 18.78
CA PHE A 144 19.67 -2.60 18.40
C PHE A 144 20.78 -1.55 18.58
N ASN A 145 21.97 -1.95 19.04
CA ASN A 145 23.10 -1.05 19.21
C ASN A 145 23.87 -0.92 17.90
N PRO A 146 23.97 0.29 17.29
CA PRO A 146 24.62 0.46 16.00
C PRO A 146 26.05 -0.06 15.92
N SER A 147 26.88 0.20 16.94
CA SER A 147 28.29 -0.24 16.98
C SER A 147 28.39 -1.77 17.03
N LYS A 148 27.54 -2.41 17.84
CA LYS A 148 27.53 -3.88 17.99
C LYS A 148 27.02 -4.55 16.71
N ILE A 149 25.98 -4.01 16.09
CA ILE A 149 25.42 -4.49 14.82
C ILE A 149 26.50 -4.53 13.72
N LEU A 150 27.34 -3.50 13.63
CA LEU A 150 28.41 -3.46 12.62
C LEU A 150 29.56 -4.43 12.90
N GLN A 151 29.74 -4.84 14.16
CA GLN A 151 30.80 -5.77 14.57
C GLN A 151 30.38 -7.24 14.50
N ASN A 152 29.08 -7.53 14.58
CA ASN A 152 28.60 -8.91 14.68
C ASN A 152 27.28 -9.14 13.90
N ASP A 153 27.41 -9.76 12.73
CA ASP A 153 26.30 -10.13 11.86
C ASP A 153 25.29 -11.10 12.51
N LEU A 154 25.71 -11.90 13.51
CA LEU A 154 24.82 -12.82 14.22
C LEU A 154 23.72 -12.07 14.99
N LEU A 155 23.98 -10.83 15.41
CA LEU A 155 22.97 -9.97 16.05
C LEU A 155 21.86 -9.61 15.07
N ILE A 156 22.21 -9.32 13.82
CA ILE A 156 21.26 -9.05 12.73
C ILE A 156 20.42 -10.31 12.45
N ASP A 157 21.07 -11.48 12.37
CA ASP A 157 20.38 -12.74 12.12
C ASP A 157 19.39 -13.11 13.24
N THR A 158 19.80 -12.86 14.49
CA THR A 158 18.97 -13.07 15.68
C THR A 158 17.77 -12.14 15.66
N PHE A 159 18.00 -10.84 15.43
CA PHE A 159 16.95 -9.83 15.32
C PHE A 159 15.93 -10.22 14.25
N LEU A 160 16.37 -10.46 13.01
CA LEU A 160 15.48 -10.80 11.90
C LEU A 160 14.64 -12.05 12.18
N SER A 161 15.24 -13.07 12.80
CA SER A 161 14.49 -14.29 13.13
C SER A 161 13.42 -14.05 14.19
N LYS A 162 13.75 -13.28 15.23
CA LYS A 162 12.86 -12.98 16.36
C LYS A 162 11.66 -12.14 15.92
N ILE A 163 11.85 -11.15 15.05
CA ILE A 163 10.75 -10.35 14.51
C ILE A 163 9.99 -11.03 13.35
N GLY A 164 10.38 -12.26 12.96
CA GLY A 164 9.73 -13.00 11.87
C GLY A 164 10.07 -12.50 10.46
N ALA A 165 11.17 -11.79 10.31
CA ALA A 165 11.69 -11.23 9.06
C ALA A 165 12.71 -12.17 8.37
N ASP A 166 12.45 -13.48 8.39
CA ASP A 166 13.38 -14.51 7.89
C ASP A 166 13.54 -14.53 6.36
N ALA A 167 12.59 -13.96 5.61
CA ALA A 167 12.61 -13.88 4.16
C ALA A 167 13.40 -12.65 3.65
N GLN A 168 14.02 -12.76 2.46
CA GLN A 168 14.79 -11.66 1.83
C GLN A 168 15.96 -11.13 2.68
N ARG A 169 16.66 -12.03 3.41
CA ARG A 169 17.81 -11.66 4.26
C ARG A 169 18.93 -10.96 3.48
N ASP A 170 19.10 -11.30 2.21
CA ASP A 170 20.02 -10.67 1.27
C ASP A 170 19.79 -9.16 1.15
N LYS A 171 18.54 -8.68 1.25
CA LYS A 171 18.20 -7.25 1.23
C LYS A 171 18.13 -6.66 2.64
N ARG A 172 17.55 -7.40 3.59
CA ARG A 172 17.28 -6.92 4.96
C ARG A 172 18.54 -6.72 5.80
N LYS A 173 19.56 -7.58 5.67
CA LYS A 173 20.82 -7.43 6.40
C LYS A 173 21.57 -6.16 5.99
N PRO A 174 21.80 -5.87 4.69
CA PRO A 174 22.37 -4.59 4.28
C PRO A 174 21.62 -3.39 4.83
N TRP A 175 20.27 -3.39 4.80
CA TRP A 175 19.49 -2.29 5.36
C TRP A 175 19.78 -2.02 6.82
N MET A 176 19.93 -3.07 7.65
CA MET A 176 20.31 -2.90 9.06
C MET A 176 21.72 -2.35 9.22
N LYS A 177 22.71 -2.86 8.45
CA LYS A 177 24.10 -2.37 8.53
C LYS A 177 24.20 -0.90 8.13
N GLU A 178 23.58 -0.53 7.02
CA GLU A 178 23.62 0.84 6.50
C GLU A 178 22.84 1.79 7.41
N SER A 179 21.73 1.33 8.01
CA SER A 179 21.02 2.06 9.06
C SER A 179 21.87 2.28 10.31
N ALA A 180 22.58 1.25 10.78
CA ALA A 180 23.48 1.36 11.92
C ALA A 180 24.64 2.34 11.64
N LYS A 181 25.24 2.24 10.45
CA LYS A 181 26.28 3.16 9.99
C LYS A 181 25.79 4.61 9.97
N LEU A 182 24.60 4.85 9.42
CA LEU A 182 23.97 6.17 9.40
C LEU A 182 23.81 6.75 10.82
N LEU A 183 23.32 5.95 11.77
CA LEU A 183 23.17 6.39 13.17
C LEU A 183 24.52 6.74 13.80
N LEU A 184 25.57 5.95 13.56
CA LEU A 184 26.90 6.20 14.09
C LEU A 184 27.55 7.46 13.53
N GLU A 185 27.46 7.65 12.22
CA GLU A 185 28.17 8.73 11.53
C GLU A 185 27.50 10.10 11.73
N LYS A 186 26.16 10.15 11.85
CA LYS A 186 25.42 11.41 11.86
C LYS A 186 24.64 11.70 13.14
N TYR A 187 24.26 10.67 13.89
CA TYR A 187 23.26 10.80 14.96
C TYR A 187 23.74 10.25 16.30
N ALA A 188 25.05 10.30 16.56
CA ALA A 188 25.66 9.87 17.83
C ALA A 188 25.19 8.45 18.28
N ALA A 189 25.09 7.53 17.32
CA ALA A 189 24.63 6.16 17.51
C ALA A 189 23.19 6.01 18.04
N SER A 190 22.33 7.02 17.85
CA SER A 190 20.99 7.04 18.42
C SER A 190 19.96 7.59 17.43
N ALA A 191 18.92 6.80 17.15
CA ALA A 191 17.80 7.25 16.33
C ALA A 191 17.10 8.45 16.95
N TYR A 192 17.05 8.55 18.29
CA TYR A 192 16.42 9.65 19.01
C TYR A 192 16.97 11.02 18.60
N LYS A 193 18.27 11.09 18.27
CA LYS A 193 18.98 12.33 17.89
C LYS A 193 18.64 12.82 16.48
N ILE A 194 17.98 12.00 15.64
CA ILE A 194 17.57 12.40 14.29
C ILE A 194 16.68 13.64 14.34
N ASN A 195 15.72 13.69 15.27
CA ASN A 195 14.77 14.80 15.35
C ASN A 195 15.48 16.14 15.62
N ASP A 196 16.33 16.18 16.65
CA ASP A 196 17.02 17.40 17.05
C ASP A 196 18.07 17.82 16.01
N PHE A 197 18.78 16.86 15.40
CA PHE A 197 19.79 17.13 14.37
C PHE A 197 19.19 17.88 13.17
N HIS A 198 17.95 17.56 12.80
CA HIS A 198 17.23 18.21 11.69
C HIS A 198 16.33 19.35 12.15
N ASN A 199 16.54 19.90 13.36
CA ASN A 199 15.74 20.98 13.93
C ASN A 199 14.22 20.68 13.93
N ALA A 200 13.87 19.41 14.12
CA ALA A 200 12.50 18.91 14.12
C ALA A 200 11.72 19.26 12.82
N ASP A 201 12.43 19.32 11.69
CA ASP A 201 11.85 19.52 10.35
C ASP A 201 11.61 18.19 9.64
N VAL A 202 10.33 17.89 9.40
CA VAL A 202 9.90 16.65 8.75
C VAL A 202 10.51 16.47 7.36
N LEU A 203 10.64 17.53 6.56
CA LEU A 203 11.13 17.39 5.19
C LEU A 203 12.62 17.06 5.15
N GLU A 204 13.41 17.66 6.04
CA GLU A 204 14.85 17.35 6.13
C GLU A 204 15.07 15.94 6.68
N ILE A 205 14.28 15.49 7.67
CA ILE A 205 14.33 14.11 8.14
C ILE A 205 13.96 13.13 7.01
N LYS A 206 12.87 13.39 6.27
CA LYS A 206 12.46 12.55 5.13
C LYS A 206 13.56 12.46 4.08
N LYS A 207 14.14 13.59 3.71
CA LYS A 207 15.25 13.65 2.75
C LYS A 207 16.47 12.87 3.27
N ALA A 208 16.82 12.99 4.54
CA ALA A 208 17.95 12.28 5.12
C ALA A 208 17.75 10.76 5.15
N LEU A 209 16.53 10.30 5.46
CA LEU A 209 16.24 8.86 5.56
C LEU A 209 16.00 8.21 4.19
N VAL A 210 15.40 8.91 3.22
CA VAL A 210 15.08 8.33 1.89
C VAL A 210 16.26 8.47 0.91
N LYS A 211 17.03 9.56 0.96
CA LYS A 211 18.12 9.82 0.00
C LYS A 211 19.32 8.88 0.18
N GLU A 212 19.56 8.42 1.41
CA GLU A 212 20.54 7.38 1.70
C GLU A 212 19.97 6.03 1.23
N GLN A 213 19.95 5.77 -0.09
CA GLN A 213 19.26 4.66 -0.79
C GLN A 213 19.60 3.23 -0.33
N LYS A 214 20.31 3.05 0.79
CA LYS A 214 20.77 1.77 1.31
C LYS A 214 20.30 1.44 2.73
N CYS A 215 19.71 2.39 3.48
CA CYS A 215 19.26 2.14 4.86
C CYS A 215 17.89 1.42 4.94
N GLY A 216 17.21 1.20 3.82
CA GLY A 216 15.96 0.42 3.78
C GLY A 216 14.68 1.20 4.07
N PHE A 217 14.78 2.52 4.27
CA PHE A 217 13.66 3.44 4.34
C PHE A 217 13.18 3.83 2.93
N SER A 218 11.88 3.65 2.68
CA SER A 218 11.16 4.30 1.60
C SER A 218 10.37 5.48 2.16
N GLU A 219 9.76 6.31 1.29
CA GLU A 219 8.87 7.39 1.75
C GLU A 219 7.79 6.87 2.70
N LYS A 220 7.12 5.77 2.32
CA LYS A 220 6.10 5.11 3.14
C LYS A 220 6.61 4.71 4.52
N LYS A 221 7.77 4.03 4.60
CA LYS A 221 8.33 3.58 5.89
C LYS A 221 8.80 4.77 6.73
N THR A 222 9.23 5.83 6.09
CA THR A 222 9.65 7.06 6.75
C THR A 222 8.44 7.77 7.36
N ASP A 223 7.36 7.93 6.61
CA ASP A 223 6.12 8.51 7.15
C ASP A 223 5.56 7.68 8.31
N MET A 224 5.65 6.35 8.20
CA MET A 224 5.30 5.44 9.29
C MET A 224 6.14 5.66 10.55
N LEU A 225 7.46 5.72 10.41
CA LEU A 225 8.35 6.00 11.53
C LEU A 225 8.01 7.36 12.15
N LEU A 226 7.86 8.40 11.34
CA LEU A 226 7.62 9.77 11.81
C LEU A 226 6.30 9.89 12.58
N ARG A 227 5.23 9.28 12.07
CA ARG A 227 3.95 9.17 12.78
C ARG A 227 4.12 8.45 14.11
N ASP A 228 4.76 7.29 14.10
CA ASP A 228 4.91 6.46 15.30
C ASP A 228 5.69 7.17 16.40
N MET A 229 6.73 7.95 16.04
CA MET A 229 7.49 8.74 17.00
C MET A 229 6.65 9.82 17.69
N VAL A 230 5.66 10.40 17.01
CA VAL A 230 4.73 11.37 17.61
C VAL A 230 3.68 10.67 18.46
N ASP A 231 3.08 9.60 17.94
CA ASP A 231 2.03 8.86 18.64
C ASP A 231 2.54 8.27 19.97
N MET A 232 3.78 7.78 19.98
CA MET A 232 4.47 7.28 21.17
C MET A 232 5.10 8.39 22.04
N GLY A 233 4.95 9.67 21.69
CA GLY A 233 5.44 10.81 22.48
C GLY A 233 6.98 10.95 22.52
N VAL A 234 7.67 10.33 21.58
CA VAL A 234 9.13 10.31 21.45
C VAL A 234 9.64 11.60 20.81
N TRP A 235 9.10 11.97 19.65
CA TRP A 235 9.48 13.20 18.93
C TRP A 235 8.37 14.23 18.94
N LYS A 236 8.76 15.49 18.76
CA LYS A 236 7.89 16.62 18.48
C LYS A 236 8.45 17.36 17.29
N TYR A 237 7.61 17.64 16.29
CA TYR A 237 8.00 18.37 15.09
C TYR A 237 7.63 19.83 15.21
N CYS A 238 8.49 20.71 14.69
CA CYS A 238 8.27 22.15 14.68
C CYS A 238 7.94 22.68 13.27
N LYS A 239 8.29 21.93 12.22
CA LYS A 239 8.11 22.34 10.81
C LYS A 239 7.60 21.19 9.96
N ASN A 240 6.77 21.52 8.97
CA ASN A 240 6.33 20.61 7.91
C ASN A 240 5.62 19.33 8.40
N ILE A 241 4.96 19.37 9.57
CA ILE A 241 4.26 18.20 10.14
C ILE A 241 3.15 17.67 9.23
N ASP A 242 2.53 18.55 8.43
CA ASP A 242 1.53 18.22 7.42
C ASP A 242 2.09 17.36 6.27
N LYS A 243 3.41 17.21 6.14
CA LYS A 243 4.09 16.43 5.09
C LYS A 243 4.25 14.94 5.42
N ILE A 244 3.82 14.50 6.61
CA ILE A 244 3.71 13.08 6.96
C ILE A 244 2.40 12.56 6.37
N ASN A 245 2.49 11.72 5.33
CA ASN A 245 1.31 11.26 4.60
C ASN A 245 0.66 10.02 5.21
N VAL A 246 -0.59 9.77 4.83
CA VAL A 246 -1.24 8.47 5.04
C VAL A 246 -0.45 7.38 4.31
N MET A 247 -0.15 6.29 5.02
CA MET A 247 0.49 5.14 4.41
C MET A 247 -0.48 4.37 3.51
N SER A 248 -0.05 4.19 2.27
CA SER A 248 -0.78 3.40 1.31
C SER A 248 -0.45 1.91 1.44
N ASP A 249 -1.48 1.08 1.56
CA ASP A 249 -1.39 -0.37 1.50
C ASP A 249 -2.67 -0.99 0.93
N LYS A 250 -2.68 -2.31 0.73
CA LYS A 250 -3.86 -3.02 0.18
C LYS A 250 -5.16 -2.79 0.94
N ASN A 251 -5.11 -2.49 2.24
CA ASN A 251 -6.27 -2.17 3.05
C ASN A 251 -6.72 -0.74 2.81
N THR A 252 -5.81 0.24 2.92
CA THR A 252 -6.16 1.66 2.73
C THR A 252 -6.58 1.96 1.29
N MET A 253 -5.91 1.37 0.28
CA MET A 253 -6.33 1.39 -1.13
C MET A 253 -7.74 0.82 -1.33
N ARG A 254 -8.07 -0.28 -0.66
CA ARG A 254 -9.39 -0.89 -0.81
C ARG A 254 -10.47 -0.02 -0.18
N VAL A 255 -10.17 0.65 0.94
CA VAL A 255 -11.11 1.61 1.54
C VAL A 255 -11.29 2.83 0.64
N SER A 256 -10.22 3.38 0.05
CA SER A 256 -10.34 4.56 -0.84
C SER A 256 -11.14 4.27 -2.11
N LEU A 257 -10.91 3.11 -2.74
CA LEU A 257 -11.69 2.66 -3.90
C LEU A 257 -13.18 2.49 -3.57
N ARG A 258 -13.49 1.89 -2.42
CA ARG A 258 -14.89 1.57 -2.03
C ARG A 258 -15.67 2.77 -1.55
N THR A 259 -15.01 3.71 -0.87
CA THR A 259 -15.60 5.00 -0.47
C THR A 259 -15.73 5.94 -1.65
N GLY A 260 -14.99 5.71 -2.74
CA GLY A 260 -15.03 6.55 -3.94
C GLY A 260 -14.21 7.84 -3.83
N ILE A 261 -13.40 8.01 -2.78
CA ILE A 261 -12.44 9.12 -2.73
C ILE A 261 -11.33 8.96 -3.79
N LEU A 262 -11.12 7.72 -4.26
CA LEU A 262 -10.28 7.40 -5.41
C LEU A 262 -11.09 6.59 -6.41
N GLN A 263 -11.24 7.11 -7.62
CA GLN A 263 -11.99 6.49 -8.71
C GLN A 263 -11.11 6.36 -9.95
N PHE A 264 -11.49 5.45 -10.83
CA PHE A 264 -10.83 5.20 -12.10
C PHE A 264 -11.88 5.10 -13.19
N ARG A 265 -11.51 5.43 -14.44
CA ARG A 265 -12.40 5.38 -15.61
C ARG A 265 -12.96 3.97 -15.85
N ILE A 266 -12.14 2.96 -15.58
CA ILE A 266 -12.51 1.55 -15.69
C ILE A 266 -12.17 0.83 -14.37
N PRO A 267 -12.84 -0.30 -14.08
CA PRO A 267 -12.36 -1.19 -13.03
C PRO A 267 -10.89 -1.54 -13.24
N LEU A 268 -10.13 -1.61 -12.14
CA LEU A 268 -8.72 -1.97 -12.18
C LEU A 268 -8.53 -3.32 -12.86
N LEU A 269 -7.55 -3.38 -13.74
CA LEU A 269 -7.22 -4.59 -14.50
C LEU A 269 -6.66 -5.66 -13.58
N THR A 270 -6.81 -6.92 -14.01
CA THR A 270 -6.12 -8.05 -13.37
C THR A 270 -4.62 -7.83 -13.40
N SER A 271 -3.91 -8.33 -12.39
CA SER A 271 -2.47 -8.14 -12.27
C SER A 271 -1.68 -8.78 -13.43
N TYR A 272 -2.27 -9.72 -14.17
CA TYR A 272 -1.67 -10.26 -15.41
C TYR A 272 -1.55 -9.23 -16.54
N LEU A 273 -2.38 -8.19 -16.54
CA LEU A 273 -2.29 -7.08 -17.49
C LEU A 273 -1.49 -5.90 -16.93
N ASP A 274 -1.16 -5.92 -15.63
CA ASP A 274 -0.34 -4.90 -14.99
C ASP A 274 1.14 -5.27 -15.03
N VAL A 275 1.69 -5.30 -16.24
CA VAL A 275 3.11 -5.64 -16.46
C VAL A 275 3.99 -4.68 -15.67
N TYR A 276 4.83 -5.23 -14.79
CA TYR A 276 5.70 -4.49 -13.89
C TYR A 276 4.99 -3.46 -13.00
N CYS A 277 3.76 -3.75 -12.55
CA CYS A 277 3.10 -3.03 -11.45
C CYS A 277 2.76 -1.54 -11.69
N LYS A 278 2.66 -1.09 -12.95
CA LYS A 278 2.37 0.32 -13.26
C LYS A 278 1.02 0.78 -12.67
N GLN A 279 -0.03 -0.02 -12.76
CA GLN A 279 -1.31 0.25 -12.09
C GLN A 279 -1.19 0.18 -10.58
N TYR A 280 -0.46 -0.79 -10.03
CA TYR A 280 -0.25 -0.86 -8.59
C TYR A 280 0.43 0.42 -8.05
N GLU A 281 1.51 0.86 -8.69
CA GLU A 281 2.24 2.09 -8.34
C GLU A 281 1.35 3.34 -8.48
N LEU A 282 0.54 3.40 -9.54
CA LEU A 282 -0.43 4.46 -9.75
C LEU A 282 -1.48 4.50 -8.63
N VAL A 283 -2.07 3.36 -8.28
CA VAL A 283 -3.07 3.25 -7.20
C VAL A 283 -2.43 3.58 -5.85
N ASP A 284 -1.18 3.19 -5.61
CA ASP A 284 -0.45 3.50 -4.37
C ASP A 284 -0.27 5.01 -4.19
N ARG A 285 0.21 5.69 -5.24
CA ARG A 285 0.38 7.15 -5.27
C ARG A 285 -0.96 7.87 -5.07
N TYR A 286 -1.97 7.53 -5.87
CA TYR A 286 -3.25 8.25 -5.81
C TYR A 286 -4.07 7.91 -4.56
N ASN A 287 -3.89 6.75 -3.94
CA ASN A 287 -4.49 6.46 -2.65
C ASN A 287 -3.98 7.40 -1.56
N GLN A 288 -2.66 7.65 -1.53
CA GLN A 288 -2.08 8.63 -0.62
C GLN A 288 -2.63 10.04 -0.88
N LEU A 289 -2.72 10.46 -2.15
CA LEU A 289 -3.27 11.76 -2.54
C LEU A 289 -4.74 11.90 -2.15
N ALA A 290 -5.56 10.87 -2.34
CA ALA A 290 -6.98 10.89 -1.99
C ALA A 290 -7.20 11.06 -0.49
N TRP A 291 -6.45 10.34 0.34
CA TRP A 291 -6.54 10.50 1.79
C TRP A 291 -5.98 11.83 2.29
N ARG A 292 -4.93 12.35 1.65
CA ARG A 292 -4.47 13.73 1.89
C ARG A 292 -5.57 14.72 1.53
N GLU A 293 -6.32 14.50 0.46
CA GLU A 293 -7.39 15.39 0.06
C GLU A 293 -8.57 15.36 1.05
N VAL A 294 -8.94 14.18 1.55
CA VAL A 294 -9.86 14.06 2.70
C VAL A 294 -9.39 14.91 3.88
N TRP A 295 -8.10 14.85 4.21
CA TRP A 295 -7.53 15.68 5.27
C TRP A 295 -7.53 17.18 4.91
N ASN A 296 -7.29 17.58 3.66
CA ASN A 296 -7.36 18.98 3.25
C ASN A 296 -8.78 19.54 3.38
N VAL A 297 -9.78 18.86 2.80
CA VAL A 297 -11.17 19.34 2.80
C VAL A 297 -11.81 19.31 4.18
N TRP A 298 -11.31 18.48 5.10
CA TRP A 298 -11.74 18.50 6.49
C TRP A 298 -11.48 19.87 7.15
N ASP A 299 -10.43 20.60 6.75
CA ASP A 299 -10.16 21.95 7.25
C ASP A 299 -11.28 22.96 6.93
N THR A 300 -12.10 22.67 5.90
CA THR A 300 -13.25 23.51 5.52
C THR A 300 -14.47 23.32 6.41
N ILE A 301 -14.45 22.33 7.31
CA ILE A 301 -15.52 22.10 8.29
C ILE A 301 -15.34 23.10 9.44
N GLU A 302 -16.42 23.81 9.79
CA GLU A 302 -16.42 24.78 10.88
C GLU A 302 -16.12 24.11 12.22
N ASN A 303 -15.21 24.70 13.01
CA ASN A 303 -14.75 24.15 14.31
C ASN A 303 -14.27 22.69 14.21
N ASN A 304 -13.54 22.36 13.14
CA ASN A 304 -13.06 21.00 12.92
C ASN A 304 -12.02 20.53 13.96
N HIS A 305 -11.96 19.21 14.13
CA HIS A 305 -11.02 18.49 15.00
C HIS A 305 -10.07 17.63 14.17
N ARG A 306 -9.72 18.13 12.98
CA ARG A 306 -8.77 17.47 12.09
C ARG A 306 -7.43 17.32 12.80
N PRO A 307 -6.80 16.12 12.77
CA PRO A 307 -5.49 15.95 13.39
C PRO A 307 -4.40 16.74 12.65
N GLN A 308 -3.29 17.04 13.32
CA GLN A 308 -2.22 17.90 12.79
C GLN A 308 -1.56 17.39 11.51
N THR A 309 -1.68 16.09 11.21
CA THR A 309 -1.07 15.49 10.03
C THR A 309 -1.99 14.45 9.40
N PRO A 310 -1.96 14.28 8.05
CA PRO A 310 -2.71 13.22 7.39
C PRO A 310 -2.39 11.83 7.95
N ALA A 311 -1.13 11.55 8.33
CA ALA A 311 -0.77 10.24 8.86
C ALA A 311 -1.58 9.86 10.12
N SER A 312 -2.10 10.79 10.91
CA SER A 312 -2.88 10.47 12.11
C SER A 312 -4.23 9.80 11.84
N ILE A 313 -4.69 9.74 10.59
CA ILE A 313 -5.90 8.99 10.22
C ILE A 313 -5.61 7.56 9.74
N ASP A 314 -4.37 7.24 9.42
CA ASP A 314 -4.04 6.01 8.71
C ASP A 314 -4.33 4.73 9.52
N TYR A 315 -4.13 4.76 10.84
CA TYR A 315 -4.35 3.63 11.72
C TYR A 315 -5.84 3.27 11.67
N PHE A 316 -6.70 4.28 11.79
CA PHE A 316 -8.14 4.10 11.71
C PHE A 316 -8.55 3.47 10.36
N ILE A 317 -8.04 4.00 9.24
CA ILE A 317 -8.34 3.47 7.90
C ILE A 317 -7.80 2.05 7.71
N PHE A 318 -6.57 1.77 8.17
CA PHE A 318 -5.96 0.46 8.11
C PHE A 318 -6.78 -0.58 8.89
N ARG A 319 -7.14 -0.26 10.15
CA ARG A 319 -7.96 -1.12 11.01
C ARG A 319 -9.35 -1.30 10.41
N MET A 320 -9.94 -0.27 9.81
CA MET A 320 -11.20 -0.40 9.07
C MET A 320 -11.09 -1.42 7.94
N GLY A 321 -10.04 -1.34 7.12
CA GLY A 321 -9.79 -2.33 6.08
C GLY A 321 -9.60 -3.75 6.62
N LYS A 322 -9.01 -3.90 7.81
CA LYS A 322 -8.81 -5.19 8.49
C LYS A 322 -10.06 -5.74 9.17
N LEU A 323 -10.94 -4.91 9.72
CA LEU A 323 -12.06 -5.34 10.59
C LEU A 323 -13.42 -5.28 9.88
N ALA A 324 -13.68 -4.22 9.12
CA ALA A 324 -14.97 -3.93 8.52
C ALA A 324 -15.00 -4.13 6.99
N CYS A 325 -13.93 -3.76 6.31
CA CYS A 325 -13.89 -3.68 4.85
C CYS A 325 -12.90 -4.70 4.26
N LYS A 326 -13.10 -6.00 4.50
CA LYS A 326 -12.22 -7.07 3.99
C LYS A 326 -12.51 -7.35 2.51
N LYS A 327 -11.57 -8.06 1.84
CA LYS A 327 -11.69 -8.45 0.42
C LYS A 327 -13.01 -9.20 0.15
N SER A 328 -13.24 -10.28 0.88
CA SER A 328 -14.39 -11.19 0.67
C SER A 328 -15.56 -10.96 1.63
N THR A 329 -15.36 -10.23 2.72
CA THR A 329 -16.40 -9.97 3.72
C THR A 329 -16.46 -8.50 4.06
N ARG A 330 -17.67 -7.95 4.08
CA ARG A 330 -17.92 -6.53 4.32
C ARG A 330 -18.92 -6.37 5.44
N ARG A 331 -18.72 -5.35 6.27
CA ARG A 331 -19.64 -4.95 7.34
C ARG A 331 -20.41 -3.73 6.89
N CYS A 332 -21.14 -3.87 5.80
CA CYS A 332 -22.05 -2.84 5.31
C CYS A 332 -23.32 -3.52 4.79
N PRO A 333 -24.49 -2.85 4.87
CA PRO A 333 -25.71 -3.39 4.30
C PRO A 333 -25.55 -3.71 2.80
N PRO A 334 -26.18 -4.80 2.30
CA PRO A 334 -27.06 -5.74 3.02
C PRO A 334 -26.33 -6.89 3.74
N SER A 335 -24.99 -6.83 3.88
CA SER A 335 -24.24 -7.89 4.57
C SER A 335 -24.54 -7.90 6.09
N LYS A 336 -24.07 -8.93 6.78
CA LYS A 336 -24.25 -9.05 8.24
C LYS A 336 -23.41 -8.00 9.00
N PRO A 337 -23.97 -7.39 10.06
CA PRO A 337 -23.25 -6.46 10.93
C PRO A 337 -22.09 -7.15 11.66
N TYR A 338 -21.23 -6.37 12.32
CA TYR A 338 -20.15 -6.94 13.12
C TYR A 338 -20.69 -7.63 14.37
N PRO A 339 -20.25 -8.85 14.72
CA PRO A 339 -20.78 -9.56 15.88
C PRO A 339 -20.47 -8.82 17.20
N LEU A 340 -21.49 -8.58 18.04
CA LEU A 340 -21.37 -7.85 19.31
C LEU A 340 -20.26 -8.42 20.22
N LYS A 341 -20.24 -9.74 20.44
CA LYS A 341 -19.18 -10.40 21.24
C LYS A 341 -17.77 -10.11 20.75
N ARG A 342 -17.58 -9.94 19.44
CA ARG A 342 -16.27 -9.59 18.87
C ARG A 342 -16.00 -8.10 19.01
N LEU A 343 -17.02 -7.25 18.89
CA LEU A 343 -16.89 -5.81 19.09
C LEU A 343 -16.40 -5.50 20.51
N GLU A 344 -16.94 -6.18 21.51
CA GLU A 344 -16.55 -6.04 22.92
C GLU A 344 -15.10 -6.45 23.18
N SER A 345 -14.56 -7.40 22.41
CA SER A 345 -13.14 -7.79 22.50
C SER A 345 -12.18 -6.80 21.82
N LEU A 346 -12.68 -5.86 21.02
CA LEU A 346 -11.83 -4.86 20.38
C LEU A 346 -11.40 -3.79 21.38
N VAL A 347 -10.18 -3.28 21.18
CA VAL A 347 -9.70 -2.06 21.84
C VAL A 347 -10.63 -0.89 21.52
N LEU A 348 -10.77 0.06 22.45
CA LEU A 348 -11.80 1.11 22.38
C LEU A 348 -11.81 1.86 21.03
N GLN A 349 -10.64 2.27 20.53
CA GLN A 349 -10.54 3.00 19.27
C GLN A 349 -10.94 2.17 18.03
N ASP A 350 -10.79 0.84 18.07
CA ASP A 350 -11.24 -0.02 16.97
C ASP A 350 -12.77 -0.16 16.93
N ARG A 351 -13.45 0.06 18.07
CA ARG A 351 -14.92 0.04 18.11
C ARG A 351 -15.50 1.21 17.33
N LEU A 352 -14.79 2.34 17.25
CA LEU A 352 -15.18 3.54 16.50
C LEU A 352 -15.32 3.32 14.99
N ILE A 353 -14.84 2.19 14.47
CA ILE A 353 -15.00 1.79 13.06
C ILE A 353 -16.45 1.42 12.75
N PHE A 354 -17.23 1.12 13.78
CA PHE A 354 -18.60 0.64 13.67
C PHE A 354 -19.59 1.69 14.19
N ASP A 355 -20.70 1.85 13.48
CA ASP A 355 -21.85 2.65 13.93
C ASP A 355 -22.67 1.90 14.99
N LYS A 356 -23.77 2.52 15.41
CA LYS A 356 -24.70 1.98 16.42
C LYS A 356 -25.33 0.65 16.03
N ASP A 357 -25.41 0.36 14.73
CA ASP A 357 -25.99 -0.87 14.17
C ASP A 357 -24.89 -1.89 13.83
N PHE A 358 -23.67 -1.63 14.30
CA PHE A 358 -22.45 -2.42 14.11
C PHE A 358 -22.03 -2.57 12.64
N TYR A 359 -22.40 -1.63 11.79
CA TYR A 359 -21.94 -1.50 10.42
C TYR A 359 -20.77 -0.53 10.32
N CYS A 360 -20.00 -0.62 9.25
CA CYS A 360 -18.91 0.30 8.95
C CYS A 360 -19.42 1.75 8.92
N VAL A 361 -18.73 2.67 9.58
CA VAL A 361 -19.09 4.10 9.61
C VAL A 361 -19.15 4.77 8.24
N PHE A 362 -18.50 4.21 7.22
CA PHE A 362 -18.60 4.70 5.82
C PHE A 362 -19.67 3.98 4.99
N SER A 363 -20.52 3.15 5.60
CA SER A 363 -21.49 2.33 4.87
C SER A 363 -22.50 3.15 4.05
N SER A 364 -22.84 4.35 4.50
CA SER A 364 -23.72 5.31 3.82
C SER A 364 -23.05 6.06 2.66
N ILE A 365 -21.71 6.08 2.61
CA ILE A 365 -20.92 6.75 1.57
C ILE A 365 -20.67 5.79 0.40
N CYS A 366 -20.38 4.52 0.71
CA CYS A 366 -19.99 3.53 -0.29
C CYS A 366 -21.17 3.11 -1.17
N GLU A 367 -21.11 3.40 -2.47
CA GLU A 367 -22.05 2.89 -3.48
C GLU A 367 -21.93 1.37 -3.67
N GLN A 368 -23.02 0.74 -4.11
CA GLN A 368 -23.14 -0.72 -4.13
C GLN A 368 -22.17 -1.40 -5.12
N ASP A 369 -21.96 -0.79 -6.28
CA ASP A 369 -21.01 -1.17 -7.31
C ASP A 369 -19.55 -0.94 -6.88
N ARG A 370 -19.27 0.09 -6.08
CA ARG A 370 -17.93 0.35 -5.55
C ARG A 370 -17.53 -0.61 -4.45
N LYS A 371 -18.49 -1.10 -3.66
CA LYS A 371 -18.23 -2.05 -2.55
C LYS A 371 -17.48 -3.30 -3.00
N ILE A 372 -17.57 -3.73 -4.27
CA ILE A 372 -16.87 -4.91 -4.79
C ILE A 372 -15.40 -4.67 -5.14
N LEU A 373 -14.98 -3.42 -5.29
CA LEU A 373 -13.62 -3.06 -5.69
C LEU A 373 -12.57 -3.52 -4.69
N ASN A 374 -11.37 -3.82 -5.18
CA ASN A 374 -10.23 -4.27 -4.38
C ASN A 374 -8.94 -3.60 -4.87
N ALA A 375 -7.98 -3.47 -3.97
CA ALA A 375 -6.63 -3.03 -4.32
C ALA A 375 -5.97 -4.00 -5.33
N PRO A 376 -5.14 -3.50 -6.26
CA PRO A 376 -4.36 -4.35 -7.13
C PRO A 376 -3.29 -5.10 -6.32
N ASN A 377 -2.77 -6.19 -6.89
CA ASN A 377 -1.63 -6.90 -6.32
C ASN A 377 -0.35 -6.40 -6.99
N SER A 378 0.71 -6.24 -6.19
CA SER A 378 2.06 -6.05 -6.73
C SER A 378 2.63 -7.41 -7.16
N ILE A 379 2.98 -7.55 -8.43
CA ILE A 379 3.77 -8.69 -8.95
C ILE A 379 5.25 -8.29 -8.99
N SER A 380 6.07 -8.95 -8.19
CA SER A 380 7.51 -8.66 -8.14
C SER A 380 8.17 -8.88 -9.51
N ILE A 381 8.94 -7.89 -9.97
CA ILE A 381 9.81 -7.98 -11.16
C ILE A 381 10.89 -9.08 -10.97
N GLU A 382 11.29 -9.33 -9.73
CA GLU A 382 12.39 -10.23 -9.33
C GLU A 382 11.91 -11.42 -8.47
N GLY A 383 10.60 -11.68 -8.40
CA GLY A 383 10.05 -12.78 -7.60
C GLY A 383 10.43 -14.16 -8.14
N ARG A 384 10.14 -15.21 -7.36
CA ARG A 384 10.33 -16.63 -7.77
C ARG A 384 9.66 -16.98 -9.10
N THR A 385 8.74 -16.14 -9.55
CA THR A 385 7.99 -16.23 -10.80
C THR A 385 8.02 -14.89 -11.50
N GLY A 386 9.16 -14.62 -12.13
CA GLY A 386 9.46 -13.33 -12.70
C GLY A 386 8.89 -13.17 -14.11
N TRP A 387 8.33 -11.99 -14.39
CA TRP A 387 8.08 -11.49 -15.75
C TRP A 387 9.25 -11.70 -16.73
N LYS A 388 10.49 -11.79 -16.22
CA LYS A 388 11.70 -12.03 -17.01
C LYS A 388 11.76 -13.43 -17.65
N SER A 389 11.21 -14.46 -17.00
CA SER A 389 11.14 -15.83 -17.54
C SER A 389 9.88 -16.10 -18.36
N GLY A 390 8.89 -15.21 -18.30
CA GLY A 390 7.65 -15.30 -19.08
C GLY A 390 7.71 -14.76 -20.50
N LYS A 391 8.91 -14.45 -21.01
CA LYS A 391 9.09 -13.92 -22.36
C LYS A 391 8.94 -15.04 -23.38
N THR A 392 8.26 -14.75 -24.48
CA THR A 392 8.24 -15.60 -25.66
C THR A 392 8.80 -14.83 -26.87
N ASN A 393 9.46 -15.55 -27.78
CA ASN A 393 9.93 -14.98 -29.05
C ASN A 393 8.85 -15.11 -30.13
N GLU A 394 9.13 -14.68 -31.35
CA GLU A 394 8.18 -14.76 -32.47
C GLU A 394 7.71 -16.20 -32.78
N GLY A 395 8.49 -17.21 -32.39
CA GLY A 395 8.14 -18.63 -32.51
C GLY A 395 7.14 -19.14 -31.47
N GLY A 396 6.72 -18.31 -30.50
CA GLY A 396 5.78 -18.71 -29.44
C GLY A 396 6.41 -19.57 -28.34
N GLY A 397 5.58 -20.01 -27.39
CA GLY A 397 5.99 -20.80 -26.22
C GLY A 397 6.64 -19.98 -25.09
N GLY A 398 6.27 -20.27 -23.84
CA GLY A 398 6.69 -19.51 -22.64
C GLY A 398 5.49 -19.15 -21.74
N GLY A 399 5.71 -18.35 -20.70
CA GLY A 399 4.63 -17.83 -19.84
C GLY A 399 5.06 -17.52 -18.40
N ILE A 400 4.21 -16.78 -17.68
CA ILE A 400 4.38 -16.56 -16.24
C ILE A 400 3.98 -17.85 -15.53
N SER A 401 4.94 -18.73 -15.23
CA SER A 401 4.72 -19.84 -14.29
C SER A 401 4.55 -19.25 -12.88
N SER A 402 3.63 -19.77 -12.06
CA SER A 402 3.35 -19.35 -10.67
C SER A 402 3.91 -20.31 -9.65
#